data_AF-A0A7C7L1N0-F1
#
_entry.id   AF-A0A7C7L1N0-F1
#
_cell.length_a   1.000
_cell.length_b   1.000
_cell.length_c   1.000
_cell.angle_alpha   90.00
_cell.angle_beta   90.00
_cell.angle_gamma   90.00
#
_symmetry.space_group_name_H-M   'P 1'
#
loop_
_entity.id
_entity.type
_entity.pdbx_description
1 polymer ?
#
loop_
_entity_poly.entity_id
_entity_poly.type
_entity_poly.pdbx_seq_one_letter_code
_entity_poly.pdbx_strand_id
1 'polypeptide(L)'
;MVKFCRENPVRDASGVSHSGLLSLEDLGSYEARVEELLCTSYRGFTVYKCNSWTQGPVLLQTLNLSENFDLASMDHNSADYIHTVTECMKLAYADVVPGLGFPLEARGQMFSLVRGHPNCLEPGKRPRTTLTPSLLSKGGEFFIAFGSPGGDAQDQWALQFLLNVVEFGMSLQEAVEAPTFWTRHFPSSFYPRNAASPRLDPAYAGGW
;
A
#
# COMPACT_ATOMS: atom_id res chain seq x y z
N MET A 1 8.53 -5.88 -49.72
CA MET A 1 8.04 -4.87 -48.76
C MET A 1 6.97 -5.54 -47.91
N VAL A 2 7.19 -5.71 -46.60
CA VAL A 2 6.22 -6.38 -45.72
C VAL A 2 5.06 -5.41 -45.48
N LYS A 3 3.86 -5.73 -45.97
CA LYS A 3 2.66 -4.93 -45.67
C LYS A 3 2.30 -5.16 -44.20
N PHE A 4 2.38 -4.10 -43.42
CA PHE A 4 2.17 -4.15 -41.97
C PHE A 4 0.67 -4.17 -41.63
N CYS A 5 0.29 -4.49 -40.39
CA CYS A 5 -1.08 -4.86 -40.00
C CYS A 5 -2.20 -3.92 -40.50
N ARG A 6 -1.95 -2.60 -40.61
CA ARG A 6 -2.92 -1.63 -41.18
C ARG A 6 -3.20 -1.83 -42.68
N GLU A 7 -2.19 -2.24 -43.43
CA GLU A 7 -2.23 -2.36 -44.89
C GLU A 7 -2.36 -3.80 -45.37
N ASN A 8 -2.41 -4.75 -44.44
CA ASN A 8 -2.54 -6.18 -44.71
C ASN A 8 -3.77 -6.75 -44.00
N PRO A 9 -4.97 -6.66 -44.61
CA PRO A 9 -6.19 -7.15 -44.00
C PRO A 9 -6.15 -8.68 -43.89
N VAL A 10 -6.46 -9.19 -42.71
CA VAL A 10 -6.52 -10.62 -42.42
C VAL A 10 -7.98 -11.02 -42.29
N ARG A 11 -8.32 -12.15 -42.91
CA ARG A 11 -9.69 -12.68 -42.88
C ARG A 11 -9.93 -13.42 -41.57
N ASP A 12 -10.97 -13.02 -40.85
CA ASP A 12 -11.37 -13.72 -39.63
C ASP A 12 -12.25 -14.94 -39.96
N ALA A 13 -12.65 -15.68 -38.93
CA ALA A 13 -13.43 -16.91 -39.06
C ALA A 13 -14.85 -16.70 -39.62
N SER A 14 -15.36 -15.46 -39.62
CA SER A 14 -16.64 -15.11 -40.27
C SER A 14 -16.51 -14.93 -41.78
N GLY A 15 -15.27 -14.92 -42.30
CA GLY A 15 -14.99 -14.70 -43.69
C GLY A 15 -14.93 -13.22 -44.08
N VAL A 16 -14.92 -12.30 -43.12
CA VAL A 16 -14.72 -10.85 -43.34
C VAL A 16 -13.25 -10.51 -43.12
N SER A 17 -12.71 -9.59 -43.94
CA SER A 17 -11.30 -9.18 -43.83
C SER A 17 -11.19 -7.87 -43.07
N HIS A 18 -10.32 -7.85 -42.05
CA HIS A 18 -10.08 -6.70 -41.19
C HIS A 18 -8.60 -6.34 -41.17
N SER A 19 -8.30 -5.05 -41.23
CA SER A 19 -6.96 -4.54 -40.98
C SER A 19 -6.78 -4.23 -39.49
N GLY A 20 -5.59 -4.50 -38.94
CA GLY A 20 -5.23 -4.14 -37.58
C GLY A 20 -4.92 -2.64 -37.44
N LEU A 21 -4.98 -2.10 -36.22
CA LEU A 21 -4.69 -0.68 -35.95
C LEU A 21 -3.20 -0.38 -35.72
N LEU A 22 -2.35 -1.40 -35.65
CA LEU A 22 -0.91 -1.24 -35.41
C LEU A 22 -0.20 -0.86 -36.71
N SER A 23 0.60 0.19 -36.69
CA SER A 23 1.45 0.64 -37.80
C SER A 23 2.91 0.25 -37.59
N LEU A 24 3.71 0.28 -38.67
CA LEU A 24 5.15 0.05 -38.57
C LEU A 24 5.83 1.15 -37.73
N GLU A 25 5.28 2.36 -37.74
CA GLU A 25 5.73 3.47 -36.90
C GLU A 25 5.49 3.16 -35.42
N ASP A 26 4.32 2.63 -35.04
CA ASP A 26 4.04 2.24 -33.64
C ASP A 26 5.06 1.22 -33.12
N LEU A 27 5.50 0.27 -33.97
CA LEU A 27 6.58 -0.66 -33.62
C LEU A 27 7.95 -0.01 -33.61
N GLY A 28 8.24 0.87 -34.57
CA GLY A 28 9.53 1.55 -34.69
C GLY A 28 9.77 2.59 -33.60
N SER A 29 8.72 3.19 -33.07
CA SER A 29 8.75 4.15 -31.95
C SER A 29 8.61 3.49 -30.58
N TYR A 30 8.32 2.18 -30.54
CA TYR A 30 8.22 1.46 -29.28
C TYR A 30 9.60 1.22 -28.69
N GLU A 31 9.78 1.60 -27.43
CA GLU A 31 10.96 1.28 -26.66
C GLU A 31 10.55 0.59 -25.35
N ALA A 32 11.21 -0.54 -25.06
CA ALA A 32 11.08 -1.17 -23.76
C ALA A 32 11.78 -0.29 -22.72
N ARG A 33 11.07 0.01 -21.63
CA ARG A 33 11.58 0.87 -20.57
C ARG A 33 12.15 0.02 -19.44
N VAL A 34 13.35 0.40 -18.98
CA VAL A 34 13.85 -0.05 -17.69
C VAL A 34 13.27 0.89 -16.65
N GLU A 35 12.55 0.33 -15.70
CA GLU A 35 11.76 1.10 -14.75
C GLU A 35 12.05 0.66 -13.31
N GLU A 36 11.86 1.60 -12.39
CA GLU A 36 12.01 1.34 -10.97
C GLU A 36 10.88 0.41 -10.48
N LEU A 37 11.26 -0.57 -9.66
CA LEU A 37 10.35 -1.53 -9.08
C LEU A 37 9.55 -0.90 -7.93
N LEU A 38 8.32 -1.35 -7.75
CA LEU A 38 7.55 -1.10 -6.53
C LEU A 38 7.95 -2.13 -5.49
N CYS A 39 7.94 -1.75 -4.22
CA CYS A 39 8.13 -2.72 -3.15
C CYS A 39 7.29 -2.37 -1.93
N THR A 40 7.05 -3.39 -1.11
CA THR A 40 6.56 -3.23 0.25
C THR A 40 7.41 -4.06 1.18
N SER A 41 7.44 -3.67 2.44
CA SER A 41 7.97 -4.54 3.48
C SER A 41 6.83 -5.39 4.01
N TYR A 42 7.08 -6.68 4.19
CA TYR A 42 6.14 -7.59 4.82
C TYR A 42 6.91 -8.45 5.81
N ARG A 43 6.60 -8.30 7.10
CA ARG A 43 7.18 -9.13 8.18
C ARG A 43 8.70 -9.25 8.08
N GLY A 44 9.36 -8.11 7.88
CA GLY A 44 10.82 -8.00 7.81
C GLY A 44 11.47 -8.32 6.45
N PHE A 45 10.71 -8.77 5.44
CA PHE A 45 11.19 -8.94 4.07
C PHE A 45 10.79 -7.76 3.19
N THR A 46 11.69 -7.28 2.33
CA THR A 46 11.30 -6.36 1.25
C THR A 46 10.90 -7.15 0.01
N VAL A 47 9.66 -6.99 -0.41
CA VAL A 47 9.06 -7.69 -1.55
C VAL A 47 8.95 -6.71 -2.71
N TYR A 48 9.75 -6.93 -3.76
CA TYR A 48 9.76 -6.10 -4.96
C TYR A 48 8.86 -6.68 -6.05
N LYS A 49 8.17 -5.81 -6.80
CA LYS A 49 7.23 -6.11 -7.88
C LYS A 49 7.29 -5.04 -8.96
N CYS A 50 6.92 -5.39 -10.18
CA CYS A 50 6.83 -4.43 -11.28
C CYS A 50 5.76 -3.35 -11.01
N ASN A 51 5.87 -2.22 -11.70
CA ASN A 51 5.07 -1.02 -11.47
C ASN A 51 3.58 -1.21 -11.81
N SER A 52 2.77 -0.18 -11.64
CA SER A 52 1.29 -0.19 -11.72
C SER A 52 0.72 -0.49 -13.11
N TRP A 53 1.55 -0.63 -14.15
CA TRP A 53 1.14 -1.21 -15.43
C TRP A 53 1.07 -2.76 -15.39
N THR A 54 1.48 -3.36 -14.26
CA THR A 54 1.30 -4.78 -13.93
C THR A 54 0.46 -4.93 -12.66
N GLN A 55 -0.05 -6.14 -12.39
CA GLN A 55 -0.73 -6.48 -11.13
C GLN A 55 0.22 -6.61 -9.91
N GLY A 56 1.51 -6.33 -10.07
CA GLY A 56 2.52 -6.38 -9.01
C GLY A 56 2.10 -5.74 -7.68
N PRO A 57 1.47 -4.54 -7.67
CA PRO A 57 0.96 -3.88 -6.47
C PRO A 57 -0.06 -4.68 -5.68
N VAL A 58 -0.80 -5.62 -6.28
CA VAL A 58 -1.83 -6.42 -5.57
C VAL A 58 -1.20 -7.29 -4.51
N LEU A 59 -0.06 -7.90 -4.80
CA LEU A 59 0.64 -8.70 -3.80
C LEU A 59 1.14 -7.80 -2.67
N LEU A 60 1.68 -6.63 -3.00
CA LEU A 60 2.13 -5.66 -2.01
C LEU A 60 0.96 -5.18 -1.13
N GLN A 61 -0.18 -4.87 -1.73
CA GLN A 61 -1.40 -4.45 -1.05
C GLN A 61 -2.00 -5.59 -0.22
N THR A 62 -2.06 -6.82 -0.75
CA THR A 62 -2.56 -7.99 -0.03
C THR A 62 -1.65 -8.30 1.15
N LEU A 63 -0.33 -8.20 1.00
CA LEU A 63 0.62 -8.33 2.10
C LEU A 63 0.41 -7.23 3.13
N ASN A 64 0.23 -5.97 2.73
CA ASN A 64 -0.04 -4.88 3.65
C ASN A 64 -1.41 -5.03 4.37
N LEU A 65 -2.41 -5.61 3.70
CA LEU A 65 -3.73 -5.89 4.28
C LEU A 65 -3.67 -7.08 5.22
N SER A 66 -3.04 -8.17 4.77
CA SER A 66 -2.85 -9.41 5.53
C SER A 66 -1.85 -9.25 6.66
N GLU A 67 -1.02 -8.21 6.62
CA GLU A 67 -0.19 -7.79 7.74
C GLU A 67 -1.08 -7.36 8.91
N ASN A 68 -2.30 -6.89 8.73
CA ASN A 68 -3.16 -6.58 9.88
C ASN A 68 -3.74 -7.84 10.56
N PHE A 69 -3.25 -9.04 10.19
CA PHE A 69 -3.64 -10.34 10.73
C PHE A 69 -2.38 -11.23 10.91
N ASP A 70 -2.27 -11.93 12.04
CA ASP A 70 -1.34 -13.03 12.38
C ASP A 70 -2.01 -14.33 12.05
N LEU A 71 -1.98 -14.45 10.74
CA LEU A 71 -2.00 -15.67 10.00
C LEU A 71 -1.15 -16.81 10.61
N ALA A 72 -0.08 -16.55 11.38
CA ALA A 72 0.71 -17.63 11.98
C ALA A 72 0.05 -18.21 13.24
N SER A 73 -0.76 -17.45 13.98
CA SER A 73 -1.55 -17.97 15.11
C SER A 73 -2.85 -18.65 14.70
N MET A 74 -3.31 -18.44 13.47
CA MET A 74 -4.55 -19.03 12.97
C MET A 74 -4.42 -20.52 12.62
N ASP A 75 -3.29 -21.19 12.90
CA ASP A 75 -2.89 -22.47 12.31
C ASP A 75 -2.86 -22.44 10.78
N HIS A 76 -1.78 -22.96 10.19
CA HIS A 76 -1.59 -22.91 8.76
C HIS A 76 -2.74 -23.59 7.99
N ASN A 77 -3.46 -22.84 7.16
CA ASN A 77 -4.64 -23.26 6.37
C ASN A 77 -5.87 -23.69 7.17
N SER A 78 -6.04 -23.21 8.40
CA SER A 78 -7.35 -23.31 9.07
C SER A 78 -8.43 -22.49 8.36
N ALA A 79 -9.69 -22.68 8.76
CA ALA A 79 -10.81 -21.91 8.23
C ALA A 79 -10.65 -20.39 8.48
N ASP A 80 -10.14 -19.99 9.64
CA ASP A 80 -9.97 -18.58 10.01
C ASP A 80 -8.80 -17.94 9.25
N TYR A 81 -7.72 -18.69 9.02
CA TYR A 81 -6.63 -18.30 8.13
C TYR A 81 -7.13 -18.07 6.70
N ILE A 82 -7.81 -19.07 6.13
CA ILE A 82 -8.28 -19.04 4.74
C ILE A 82 -9.29 -17.91 4.55
N HIS A 83 -10.21 -17.72 5.49
CA HIS A 83 -11.18 -16.64 5.45
C HIS A 83 -10.51 -15.26 5.50
N THR A 84 -9.58 -15.07 6.42
CA THR A 84 -8.88 -13.79 6.64
C THR A 84 -8.01 -13.40 5.44
N VAL A 85 -7.24 -14.35 4.90
CA VAL A 85 -6.45 -14.12 3.69
C VAL A 85 -7.35 -13.89 2.47
N THR A 86 -8.47 -14.61 2.36
CA THR A 86 -9.44 -14.47 1.26
C THR A 86 -10.12 -13.10 1.28
N GLU A 87 -10.50 -12.55 2.44
CA GLU A 87 -11.08 -11.20 2.52
C GLU A 87 -10.03 -10.10 2.27
N CYS A 88 -8.78 -10.30 2.71
CA CYS A 88 -7.68 -9.40 2.34
C CYS A 88 -7.42 -9.39 0.83
N MET A 89 -7.45 -10.56 0.19
CA MET A 89 -7.34 -10.68 -1.25
C MET A 89 -8.56 -10.03 -1.93
N LYS A 90 -9.79 -10.32 -1.51
CA LYS A 90 -10.98 -9.72 -2.12
C LYS A 90 -10.97 -8.18 -2.01
N LEU A 91 -10.50 -7.61 -0.91
CA LEU A 91 -10.33 -6.16 -0.75
C LEU A 91 -9.17 -5.62 -1.61
N ALA A 92 -8.03 -6.32 -1.67
CA ALA A 92 -6.94 -6.02 -2.62
C ALA A 92 -7.32 -6.27 -4.09
N TYR A 93 -8.46 -6.89 -4.36
CA TYR A 93 -9.05 -7.14 -5.67
C TYR A 93 -10.42 -6.44 -5.80
N ALA A 94 -10.74 -5.39 -5.02
CA ALA A 94 -12.08 -4.75 -5.03
C ALA A 94 -12.21 -3.38 -5.76
N ASP A 95 -11.29 -2.39 -5.68
CA ASP A 95 -11.42 -1.15 -6.52
C ASP A 95 -11.05 -1.40 -8.01
N VAL A 96 -11.37 -2.57 -8.53
CA VAL A 96 -10.68 -3.11 -9.69
C VAL A 96 -10.99 -2.30 -10.93
N VAL A 97 -9.97 -1.63 -11.47
CA VAL A 97 -10.04 -1.10 -12.82
C VAL A 97 -10.41 -2.27 -13.74
N PRO A 98 -11.55 -2.23 -14.47
CA PRO A 98 -12.00 -3.34 -15.29
C PRO A 98 -10.90 -3.82 -16.23
N GLY A 99 -10.54 -5.10 -16.12
CA GLY A 99 -9.47 -5.72 -16.92
C GLY A 99 -8.06 -5.70 -16.31
N LEU A 100 -7.82 -4.98 -15.19
CA LEU A 100 -6.50 -4.91 -14.55
C LEU A 100 -6.37 -5.77 -13.28
N GLY A 101 -7.49 -6.18 -12.66
CA GLY A 101 -7.48 -7.07 -11.50
C GLY A 101 -7.06 -6.42 -10.17
N PHE A 102 -6.92 -5.08 -10.10
CA PHE A 102 -6.55 -4.39 -8.86
C PHE A 102 -7.20 -3.03 -8.63
N PRO A 103 -7.37 -2.64 -7.36
CA PRO A 103 -7.88 -1.37 -6.93
C PRO A 103 -7.13 -0.12 -7.39
N LEU A 104 -7.83 0.94 -7.78
CA LEU A 104 -7.30 2.30 -7.64
C LEU A 104 -7.22 2.67 -6.16
N GLU A 105 -6.07 3.14 -5.68
CA GLU A 105 -5.94 3.55 -4.28
C GLU A 105 -6.79 4.78 -3.93
N ALA A 106 -7.34 4.80 -2.71
CA ALA A 106 -8.15 5.91 -2.21
C ALA A 106 -7.32 7.01 -1.49
N ARG A 107 -5.99 7.10 -1.70
CA ARG A 107 -5.12 8.05 -0.97
C ARG A 107 -5.49 9.51 -1.19
N GLY A 108 -6.02 9.83 -2.38
CA GLY A 108 -6.53 11.16 -2.71
C GLY A 108 -7.60 11.66 -1.74
N GLN A 109 -8.28 10.79 -0.99
CA GLN A 109 -9.22 11.21 0.04
C GLN A 109 -8.58 12.14 1.07
N MET A 110 -7.25 12.02 1.31
CA MET A 110 -6.49 12.76 2.33
C MET A 110 -6.32 14.25 2.02
N PHE A 111 -6.59 14.71 0.81
CA PHE A 111 -6.58 16.13 0.50
C PHE A 111 -7.66 16.88 1.30
N SER A 112 -7.33 18.13 1.64
CA SER A 112 -8.32 19.11 2.05
C SER A 112 -8.95 19.75 0.81
N LEU A 113 -10.23 20.08 0.89
CA LEU A 113 -10.92 20.91 -0.12
C LEU A 113 -11.00 22.39 0.31
N VAL A 114 -10.38 22.75 1.44
CA VAL A 114 -10.32 24.13 1.94
C VAL A 114 -9.21 24.88 1.21
N ARG A 115 -9.59 25.88 0.41
CA ARG A 115 -8.64 26.73 -0.33
C ARG A 115 -7.66 27.40 0.65
N GLY A 116 -6.38 27.41 0.30
CA GLY A 116 -5.30 27.97 1.12
C GLY A 116 -4.78 27.04 2.22
N HIS A 117 -5.43 25.90 2.47
CA HIS A 117 -4.87 24.87 3.35
C HIS A 117 -3.60 24.27 2.71
N PRO A 118 -2.50 24.03 3.46
CA PRO A 118 -1.26 23.49 2.88
C PRO A 118 -1.46 22.17 2.11
N ASN A 119 -2.37 21.33 2.61
CA ASN A 119 -2.79 20.07 1.99
C ASN A 119 -4.04 20.20 1.07
N CYS A 120 -4.31 21.38 0.50
CA CYS A 120 -5.40 21.55 -0.48
C CYS A 120 -5.10 20.76 -1.77
N LEU A 121 -6.14 20.17 -2.37
CA LEU A 121 -6.07 19.44 -3.65
C LEU A 121 -5.63 20.36 -4.79
N GLU A 122 -4.56 19.97 -5.51
CA GLU A 122 -3.99 20.69 -6.67
C GLU A 122 -3.50 19.67 -7.72
N PRO A 123 -3.59 19.96 -9.04
CA PRO A 123 -3.08 19.07 -10.09
C PRO A 123 -1.59 18.75 -9.90
N GLY A 124 -1.22 17.47 -9.97
CA GLY A 124 0.16 17.00 -9.82
C GLY A 124 0.72 17.03 -8.40
N LYS A 125 -0.03 17.53 -7.41
CA LYS A 125 0.38 17.53 -6.00
C LYS A 125 0.15 16.16 -5.36
N ARG A 126 0.98 15.80 -4.39
CA ARG A 126 0.80 14.62 -3.54
C ARG A 126 0.02 14.99 -2.28
N PRO A 127 -0.94 14.17 -1.81
CA PRO A 127 -1.60 14.42 -0.54
C PRO A 127 -0.63 14.20 0.62
N ARG A 128 -0.82 14.92 1.73
CA ARG A 128 -0.23 14.57 3.03
C ARG A 128 -0.69 13.15 3.37
N THR A 129 0.28 12.25 3.55
CA THR A 129 0.03 10.83 3.81
C THR A 129 0.30 10.50 5.28
N THR A 130 -0.30 9.41 5.76
CA THR A 130 -0.03 8.84 7.08
C THR A 130 1.15 7.87 7.09
N LEU A 131 1.65 7.46 5.92
CA LEU A 131 2.75 6.50 5.81
C LEU A 131 4.06 7.13 6.30
N THR A 132 4.61 6.61 7.39
CA THR A 132 5.74 7.24 8.12
C THR A 132 6.74 6.18 8.65
N PRO A 133 7.56 5.55 7.79
CA PRO A 133 8.61 4.64 8.24
C PRO A 133 9.73 5.42 8.96
N SER A 134 10.30 4.83 10.01
CA SER A 134 11.33 5.46 10.84
C SER A 134 12.65 4.68 10.86
N LEU A 135 13.76 5.41 10.90
CA LEU A 135 15.12 4.87 11.08
C LEU A 135 15.83 5.66 12.17
N LEU A 136 16.43 4.96 13.12
CA LEU A 136 17.22 5.50 14.21
C LEU A 136 18.69 5.14 14.03
N SER A 137 19.56 6.12 14.25
CA SER A 137 21.02 5.95 14.31
C SER A 137 21.55 6.36 15.68
N LYS A 138 22.67 5.77 16.11
CA LYS A 138 23.37 6.11 17.35
C LYS A 138 24.85 6.27 17.03
N GLY A 139 25.41 7.45 17.31
CA GLY A 139 26.80 7.75 16.99
C GLY A 139 27.11 7.78 15.48
N GLY A 140 26.11 8.06 14.64
CA GLY A 140 26.24 8.05 13.18
C GLY A 140 26.14 6.65 12.55
N GLU A 141 26.01 5.61 13.36
CA GLU A 141 25.79 4.24 12.88
C GLU A 141 24.31 3.86 12.98
N PHE A 142 23.87 3.01 12.04
CA PHE A 142 22.52 2.46 12.08
C PHE A 142 22.26 1.75 13.41
N PHE A 143 21.10 2.01 14.01
CA PHE A 143 20.67 1.34 15.23
C PHE A 143 19.43 0.48 14.97
N ILE A 144 18.30 1.07 14.55
CA ILE A 144 17.03 0.35 14.36
C ILE A 144 16.22 0.97 13.21
N ALA A 145 15.53 0.15 12.41
CA ALA A 145 14.45 0.57 11.52
C ALA A 145 13.10 0.07 12.10
N PHE A 146 12.09 0.94 12.16
CA PHE A 146 10.82 0.63 12.80
C PHE A 146 9.66 1.41 12.18
N GLY A 147 8.44 0.92 12.39
CA GLY A 147 7.21 1.52 11.90
C GLY A 147 6.02 0.65 12.26
N SER A 148 4.81 1.18 12.04
CA SER A 148 3.57 0.44 12.26
C SER A 148 2.54 0.86 11.21
N PRO A 149 1.66 -0.03 10.71
CA PRO A 149 0.44 0.38 10.02
C PRO A 149 -0.53 1.11 10.98
N GLY A 150 -1.70 1.54 10.49
CA GLY A 150 -2.75 2.10 11.37
C GLY A 150 -3.01 3.60 11.25
N GLY A 151 -2.81 4.17 10.06
CA GLY A 151 -3.30 5.51 9.75
C GLY A 151 -2.77 6.62 10.68
N ASP A 152 -3.66 7.31 11.39
CA ASP A 152 -3.30 8.41 12.29
C ASP A 152 -2.60 7.98 13.59
N ALA A 153 -2.54 6.68 13.86
CA ALA A 153 -1.92 6.14 15.06
C ALA A 153 -0.43 5.79 14.88
N GLN A 154 0.07 5.73 13.63
CA GLN A 154 1.41 5.22 13.31
C GLN A 154 2.51 5.88 14.16
N ASP A 155 2.62 7.21 14.13
CA ASP A 155 3.65 7.94 14.89
C ASP A 155 3.39 7.94 16.41
N GLN A 156 2.15 7.74 16.85
CA GLN A 156 1.83 7.64 18.28
C GLN A 156 2.37 6.32 18.85
N TRP A 157 2.20 5.23 18.12
CA TRP A 157 2.73 3.91 18.49
C TRP A 157 4.24 3.82 18.26
N ALA A 158 4.74 4.37 17.16
CA ALA A 158 6.18 4.41 16.89
C ALA A 158 6.94 5.19 17.98
N LEU A 159 6.35 6.27 18.50
CA LEU A 159 6.91 7.00 19.64
C LEU A 159 7.00 6.11 20.89
N GLN A 160 5.93 5.40 21.24
CA GLN A 160 5.93 4.53 22.42
C GLN A 160 6.92 3.37 22.26
N PHE A 161 6.99 2.75 21.09
CA PHE A 161 8.01 1.75 20.77
C PHE A 161 9.43 2.30 20.96
N LEU A 162 9.69 3.50 20.43
CA LEU A 162 10.99 4.14 20.56
C LEU A 162 11.35 4.40 22.03
N LEU A 163 10.41 4.89 22.84
CA LEU A 163 10.60 5.12 24.26
C LEU A 163 10.85 3.81 25.02
N ASN A 164 10.11 2.74 24.71
CA ASN A 164 10.32 1.40 25.27
C ASN A 164 11.76 0.91 25.07
N VAL A 165 12.30 1.09 23.87
CA VAL A 165 13.66 0.66 23.54
C VAL A 165 14.71 1.60 24.17
N VAL A 166 14.57 2.91 24.00
CA VAL A 166 15.64 3.87 24.32
C VAL A 166 15.63 4.29 25.78
N GLU A 167 14.45 4.53 26.34
CA GLU A 167 14.30 5.01 27.73
C GLU A 167 14.18 3.86 28.73
N PHE A 168 13.44 2.81 28.37
CA PHE A 168 13.16 1.69 29.28
C PHE A 168 14.08 0.49 29.06
N GLY A 169 14.97 0.54 28.07
CA GLY A 169 15.96 -0.50 27.81
C GLY A 169 15.35 -1.86 27.45
N MET A 170 14.10 -1.87 26.99
CA MET A 170 13.42 -3.10 26.58
C MET A 170 14.10 -3.69 25.34
N SER A 171 14.07 -5.01 25.25
CA SER A 171 14.34 -5.67 23.98
C SER A 171 13.29 -5.28 22.93
N LEU A 172 13.60 -5.50 21.65
CA LEU A 172 12.67 -5.14 20.57
C LEU A 172 11.34 -5.88 20.68
N GLN A 173 11.37 -7.16 21.09
CA GLN A 173 10.15 -7.96 21.26
C GLN A 173 9.31 -7.41 22.41
N GLU A 174 9.93 -7.14 23.57
CA GLU A 174 9.23 -6.55 24.71
C GLU A 174 8.64 -5.17 24.37
N ALA A 175 9.37 -4.35 23.61
CA ALA A 175 8.91 -3.03 23.18
C ALA A 175 7.71 -3.07 22.22
N VAL A 176 7.61 -4.11 21.38
CA VAL A 176 6.47 -4.36 20.47
C VAL A 176 5.26 -4.91 21.23
N GLU A 177 5.49 -5.82 22.18
CA GLU A 177 4.44 -6.45 22.97
C GLU A 177 3.91 -5.56 24.09
N ALA A 178 4.66 -4.53 24.48
CA ALA A 178 4.26 -3.58 25.50
C ALA A 178 2.91 -2.92 25.13
N PRO A 179 1.95 -2.86 26.08
CA PRO A 179 0.69 -2.17 25.85
C PRO A 179 0.89 -0.72 25.42
N THR A 180 0.18 -0.30 24.37
CA THR A 180 0.23 1.09 23.87
C THR A 180 -1.14 1.74 23.88
N PHE A 181 -1.14 3.06 23.77
CA PHE A 181 -2.33 3.88 23.67
C PHE A 181 -2.23 4.85 22.50
N TRP A 182 -3.34 5.44 22.09
CA TRP A 182 -3.36 6.53 21.12
C TRP A 182 -4.57 7.42 21.36
N THR A 183 -4.58 8.60 20.75
CA THR A 183 -5.73 9.50 20.78
C THR A 183 -6.17 9.84 19.37
N ARG A 184 -7.48 10.09 19.24
CA ARG A 184 -8.14 10.61 18.03
C ARG A 184 -8.63 12.05 18.21
N HIS A 185 -8.07 12.77 19.19
CA HIS A 185 -8.47 14.15 19.48
C HIS A 185 -7.83 15.16 18.50
N PHE A 186 -7.98 14.88 17.21
CA PHE A 186 -7.60 15.72 16.09
C PHE A 186 -8.37 15.26 14.84
N PRO A 187 -8.54 16.10 13.81
CA PRO A 187 -9.23 15.70 12.59
C PRO A 187 -8.53 14.53 11.90
N SER A 188 -9.26 13.44 11.65
CA SER A 188 -8.68 12.24 11.03
C SER A 188 -8.15 12.49 9.61
N SER A 189 -7.09 11.76 9.25
CA SER A 189 -6.57 11.62 7.90
C SER A 189 -7.47 10.79 6.96
N PHE A 190 -8.55 10.18 7.44
CA PHE A 190 -9.48 9.41 6.61
C PHE A 190 -10.86 10.07 6.60
N TYR A 191 -11.60 9.91 5.50
CA TYR A 191 -12.99 10.33 5.45
C TYR A 191 -13.81 9.58 6.53
N PRO A 192 -14.75 10.22 7.26
CA PRO A 192 -15.28 11.57 7.09
C PRO A 192 -14.56 12.68 7.88
N ARG A 193 -13.28 12.49 8.27
CA ARG A 193 -12.45 13.51 8.96
C ARG A 193 -12.89 13.83 10.40
N ASN A 194 -13.62 12.92 11.03
CA ASN A 194 -14.07 13.09 12.41
C ASN A 194 -12.88 13.21 13.37
N ALA A 195 -13.10 13.93 14.47
CA ALA A 195 -12.26 13.90 15.66
C ALA A 195 -13.09 13.29 16.80
N ALA A 196 -12.44 12.59 17.73
CA ALA A 196 -13.08 12.09 18.94
C ALA A 196 -12.87 13.06 20.11
N SER A 197 -13.76 13.00 21.10
CA SER A 197 -13.52 13.64 22.40
C SER A 197 -12.19 13.18 23.00
N PRO A 198 -11.48 14.03 23.75
CA PRO A 198 -10.21 13.68 24.39
C PRO A 198 -10.34 12.41 25.22
N ARG A 199 -9.74 11.33 24.70
CA ARG A 199 -9.60 10.05 25.40
C ARG A 199 -8.38 9.31 24.85
N LEU A 200 -7.85 8.43 25.67
CA LEU A 200 -6.86 7.44 25.27
C LEU A 200 -7.62 6.18 24.86
N ASP A 201 -7.49 5.79 23.60
CA ASP A 201 -7.94 4.51 23.11
C ASP A 201 -6.78 3.51 23.32
N PRO A 202 -7.01 2.33 23.94
CA PRO A 202 -5.99 1.29 23.98
C PRO A 202 -5.74 0.80 22.54
N ALA A 203 -4.49 0.50 22.21
CA ALA A 203 -4.23 -0.35 21.06
C ALA A 203 -4.63 -1.78 21.46
N TYR A 204 -5.42 -2.47 20.63
CA TYR A 204 -5.69 -3.88 20.85
C TYR A 204 -4.36 -4.65 20.87
N ALA A 205 -3.99 -5.16 22.04
CA ALA A 205 -2.98 -6.19 22.15
C ALA A 205 -3.66 -7.52 21.80
N GLY A 206 -3.44 -8.02 20.59
CA GLY A 206 -3.95 -9.31 20.13
C GLY A 206 -4.83 -9.18 18.89
N GLY A 207 -4.55 -10.00 17.88
CA GLY A 207 -5.15 -9.86 16.57
C GLY A 207 -4.20 -9.22 15.56
N TRP A 208 -2.91 -9.53 15.68
CA TRP A 208 -2.49 -10.31 14.56
C TRP A 208 -3.25 -11.66 14.78
#